data_AF-A0A924B5N2-F1
#
_entry.id   AF-A0A924B5N2-F1
#
_cell.length_a   1.000
_cell.length_b   1.000
_cell.length_c   1.000
_cell.angle_alpha   90.00
_cell.angle_beta   90.00
_cell.angle_gamma   90.00
#
_symmetry.space_group_name_H-M   'P 1'
#
loop_
_entity.id
_entity.type
_entity.pdbx_description
1 polymer ?
#
loop_
_entity_poly.entity_id
_entity_poly.type
_entity_poly.pdbx_seq_one_letter_code
_entity_poly.pdbx_strand_id
1 'polypeptide(L)'
;MPSDEPQPITPPVATQSIIRTELANERTFLAWPRTSLACAAGAAAAAQLLPTTSSAGVDLVLPGALLVASVVCLFAGVRHQRSTHRRIWAAAGVDDARQLPVVTPTRAATLAGVAAIAAAALVVVHVLA
;
A
#
# COMPACT_ATOMS: atom_id res chain seq x y z
N MET A 1 -21.42 -48.15 -24.46
CA MET A 1 -20.72 -46.91 -24.81
C MET A 1 -20.18 -46.32 -23.51
N PRO A 2 -18.89 -46.49 -23.19
CA PRO A 2 -18.25 -45.81 -22.07
C PRO A 2 -18.32 -44.31 -22.34
N SER A 3 -18.90 -43.57 -21.40
CA SER A 3 -18.97 -42.12 -21.46
C SER A 3 -17.56 -41.55 -21.37
N ASP A 4 -17.05 -40.94 -22.45
CA ASP A 4 -15.93 -39.99 -22.42
C ASP A 4 -16.37 -38.71 -21.68
N GLU A 5 -16.78 -38.85 -20.43
CA GLU A 5 -17.04 -37.70 -19.59
C GLU A 5 -15.68 -37.08 -19.25
N PRO A 6 -15.42 -35.83 -19.67
CA PRO A 6 -14.14 -35.18 -19.42
C PRO A 6 -13.88 -35.22 -17.92
N GLN A 7 -12.82 -35.92 -17.52
CA GLN A 7 -12.45 -36.00 -16.11
C GLN A 7 -12.31 -34.57 -15.58
N PRO A 8 -13.00 -34.19 -14.49
CA PRO A 8 -12.91 -32.86 -13.94
C PRO A 8 -11.44 -32.52 -13.74
N ILE A 9 -10.99 -31.41 -14.33
CA ILE A 9 -9.60 -30.96 -14.20
C ILE A 9 -9.44 -30.45 -12.76
N THR A 10 -9.25 -31.35 -11.80
CA THR A 10 -8.94 -30.99 -10.43
C THR A 10 -7.47 -30.60 -10.39
N PRO A 11 -7.15 -29.32 -10.12
CA PRO A 11 -5.76 -28.93 -9.97
C PRO A 11 -5.15 -29.75 -8.82
N PRO A 12 -3.85 -30.09 -8.88
CA PRO A 12 -3.18 -30.78 -7.79
C PRO A 12 -3.43 -30.06 -6.46
N VAL A 13 -3.63 -30.82 -5.38
CA VAL A 13 -3.89 -30.28 -4.03
C VAL A 13 -2.85 -29.22 -3.63
N ALA A 14 -1.58 -29.41 -4.04
CA ALA A 14 -0.50 -28.45 -3.85
C ALA A 14 -0.77 -27.10 -4.55
N THR A 15 -1.24 -27.10 -5.80
CA THR A 15 -1.55 -25.89 -6.57
C THR A 15 -2.69 -25.10 -5.93
N GLN A 16 -3.75 -25.79 -5.49
CA GLN A 16 -4.87 -25.15 -4.81
C GLN A 16 -4.42 -24.53 -3.47
N SER A 17 -3.48 -25.16 -2.77
CA SER A 17 -2.89 -24.62 -1.53
C SER A 17 -2.00 -23.40 -1.78
N ILE A 18 -1.26 -23.36 -2.89
CA ILE A 18 -0.41 -22.19 -3.25
C ILE A 18 -1.31 -21.01 -3.64
N ILE A 19 -2.29 -21.23 -4.51
CA ILE A 19 -3.23 -20.19 -4.96
C ILE A 19 -3.96 -19.55 -3.78
N ARG A 20 -4.46 -20.34 -2.82
CA ARG A 20 -5.18 -19.78 -1.66
C ARG A 20 -4.26 -18.93 -0.77
N THR A 21 -2.97 -19.25 -0.73
CA THR A 21 -1.98 -18.57 0.11
C THR A 21 -1.56 -17.25 -0.54
N GLU A 22 -1.37 -17.24 -1.86
CA GLU A 22 -1.14 -16.00 -2.61
C GLU A 22 -2.33 -15.05 -2.53
N LEU A 23 -3.55 -15.54 -2.71
CA LEU A 23 -4.76 -14.72 -2.58
C LEU A 23 -4.95 -14.18 -1.15
N ALA A 24 -4.40 -14.87 -0.14
CA ALA A 24 -4.37 -14.33 1.22
C ALA A 24 -3.39 -13.16 1.35
N ASN A 25 -2.17 -13.28 0.82
CA ASN A 25 -1.17 -12.21 0.82
C ASN A 25 -1.64 -10.99 0.02
N GLU A 26 -2.27 -11.19 -1.14
CA GLU A 26 -2.78 -10.09 -1.97
C GLU A 26 -3.85 -9.28 -1.21
N ARG A 27 -4.74 -9.94 -0.47
CA ARG A 27 -5.73 -9.25 0.39
C ARG A 27 -5.07 -8.40 1.46
N THR A 28 -4.00 -8.89 2.09
CA THR A 28 -3.26 -8.12 3.09
C THR A 28 -2.52 -6.97 2.43
N PHE A 29 -1.91 -7.18 1.27
CA PHE A 29 -1.26 -6.12 0.49
C PHE A 29 -2.24 -4.99 0.15
N LEU A 30 -3.40 -5.32 -0.41
CA LEU A 30 -4.44 -4.35 -0.78
C LEU A 30 -5.03 -3.60 0.42
N ALA A 31 -4.85 -4.10 1.64
CA ALA A 31 -5.26 -3.36 2.83
C ALA A 31 -4.38 -2.14 3.12
N TRP A 32 -3.08 -2.19 2.82
CA TRP A 32 -2.14 -1.08 3.08
C TRP A 32 -2.42 0.18 2.25
N PRO A 33 -2.72 0.11 0.95
CA PRO A 33 -3.17 1.27 0.18
C PRO A 33 -4.51 1.82 0.68
N ARG A 34 -5.43 0.95 1.09
CA ARG A 34 -6.74 1.37 1.59
C ARG A 34 -6.62 2.22 2.85
N THR A 35 -5.80 1.79 3.81
CA THR A 35 -5.54 2.56 5.04
C THR A 35 -4.78 3.85 4.75
N SER A 36 -3.81 3.82 3.83
CA SER A 36 -3.09 5.01 3.38
C SER A 36 -4.04 6.06 2.79
N LEU A 37 -4.94 5.65 1.90
CA LEU A 37 -5.95 6.52 1.28
C LEU A 37 -6.93 7.07 2.30
N ALA A 38 -7.37 6.25 3.27
CA ALA A 38 -8.23 6.72 4.35
C ALA A 38 -7.55 7.79 5.21
N CYS A 39 -6.27 7.61 5.54
CA CYS A 39 -5.49 8.62 6.25
C CYS A 39 -5.33 9.91 5.43
N ALA A 40 -5.09 9.82 4.12
CA ALA A 40 -4.99 11.00 3.24
C ALA A 40 -6.32 11.76 3.15
N ALA A 41 -7.43 11.04 3.00
CA ALA A 41 -8.77 11.64 3.00
C ALA A 41 -9.09 12.31 4.34
N GLY A 42 -8.72 11.67 5.45
CA GLY A 42 -8.87 12.26 6.79
C GLY A 42 -8.03 13.53 6.97
N ALA A 43 -6.82 13.60 6.43
CA ALA A 43 -6.01 14.81 6.46
C ALA A 43 -6.68 15.96 5.68
N ALA A 44 -7.20 15.67 4.49
CA ALA A 44 -7.91 16.65 3.68
C ALA A 44 -9.20 17.15 4.37
N ALA A 45 -9.96 16.23 4.98
CA ALA A 45 -11.15 16.58 5.76
C ALA A 45 -10.78 17.44 6.98
N ALA A 46 -9.73 17.07 7.71
CA ALA A 46 -9.25 17.85 8.85
C ALA A 46 -8.83 19.27 8.42
N ALA A 47 -8.11 19.41 7.31
CA ALA A 47 -7.71 20.73 6.81
C ALA A 47 -8.88 21.64 6.39
N GLN A 48 -10.02 21.07 5.99
CA GLN A 48 -11.20 21.84 5.56
C GLN A 48 -12.21 22.09 6.68
N LEU A 49 -12.32 21.17 7.63
CA LEU A 49 -13.34 21.21 8.67
C LEU A 49 -12.86 21.91 9.94
N LEU A 50 -11.55 21.97 10.18
CA LEU A 50 -11.03 22.64 11.36
C LEU A 50 -11.07 24.17 11.16
N PRO A 51 -11.80 24.90 12.02
CA PRO A 51 -11.83 26.36 11.98
C PRO A 51 -10.47 26.92 12.44
N THR A 52 -9.97 27.96 11.77
CA THR A 52 -8.70 28.65 12.09
C THR A 52 -8.62 29.26 13.50
N THR A 53 -9.71 29.19 14.28
CA THR A 53 -9.80 29.64 15.68
C THR A 53 -9.59 28.53 16.69
N SER A 54 -9.40 27.28 16.25
CA SER A 54 -9.05 26.16 17.11
C SER A 54 -7.68 26.40 17.77
N SER A 55 -7.52 25.87 18.98
CA SER A 55 -6.33 26.06 19.83
C SER A 55 -5.04 26.03 19.01
N ALA A 56 -4.21 27.07 19.17
CA ALA A 56 -3.03 27.37 18.35
C ALA A 56 -2.23 26.11 17.98
N GLY A 57 -2.44 25.61 16.76
CA GLY A 57 -1.67 24.50 16.16
C GLY A 57 -2.45 23.22 15.84
N VAL A 58 -3.66 22.98 16.36
CA VAL A 58 -4.41 21.74 16.07
C VAL A 58 -4.77 21.62 14.58
N ASP A 59 -5.11 22.75 13.95
CA ASP A 59 -5.48 22.84 12.53
C ASP A 59 -4.31 22.50 11.60
N LEU A 60 -3.08 22.51 12.12
CA LEU A 60 -1.88 22.16 11.40
C LEU A 60 -1.36 20.77 11.77
N VAL A 61 -1.30 20.48 13.07
CA VAL A 61 -0.72 19.24 13.61
C VAL A 61 -1.57 18.03 13.22
N LEU A 62 -2.90 18.13 13.27
CA LEU A 62 -3.77 17.00 12.98
C LEU A 62 -3.73 16.60 11.49
N PRO A 63 -3.97 17.50 10.51
CA PRO A 63 -3.82 17.13 9.10
C PRO A 63 -2.41 16.66 8.74
N GLY A 64 -1.39 17.30 9.31
CA GLY A 64 0.01 16.91 9.12
C GLY A 64 0.28 15.49 9.62
N ALA A 65 -0.20 15.14 10.81
CA ALA A 65 -0.04 13.80 11.37
C ALA A 65 -0.74 12.73 10.50
N LEU A 66 -1.95 13.02 10.00
CA LEU A 66 -2.67 12.09 9.12
C LEU A 66 -1.97 11.91 7.76
N LEU A 67 -1.38 12.96 7.21
CA LEU A 67 -0.54 12.87 6.00
C LEU A 67 0.70 12.00 6.23
N VAL A 68 1.42 12.20 7.35
CA VAL A 68 2.56 11.36 7.71
C VAL A 68 2.14 9.90 7.86
N ALA A 69 1.03 9.65 8.57
CA ALA A 69 0.49 8.30 8.74
C ALA A 69 0.15 7.64 7.39
N SER A 70 -0.43 8.40 6.45
CA SER A 70 -0.73 7.94 5.10
C SER A 70 0.54 7.46 4.36
N VAL A 71 1.61 8.25 4.39
CA VAL A 71 2.89 7.91 3.74
C VAL A 71 3.54 6.70 4.40
N VAL A 72 3.54 6.64 5.74
CA VAL A 72 4.09 5.50 6.50
C VAL A 72 3.34 4.21 6.13
N CYS A 73 2.01 4.26 6.06
CA CYS A 73 1.20 3.09 5.73
C CYS A 73 1.49 2.58 4.31
N LEU A 74 1.64 3.49 3.34
CA LEU A 74 1.99 3.13 1.97
C LEU A 74 3.38 2.49 1.89
N PHE A 75 4.36 3.07 2.58
CA PHE A 75 5.73 2.58 2.59
C PHE A 75 5.85 1.23 3.31
N ALA A 76 5.08 1.02 4.37
CA ALA A 76 5.01 -0.24 5.09
C ALA A 76 4.47 -1.37 4.20
N GLY A 77 3.44 -1.12 3.39
CA GLY A 77 2.93 -2.08 2.40
C GLY A 77 4.00 -2.49 1.38
N VAL A 78 4.75 -1.53 0.84
CA VAL A 78 5.85 -1.81 -0.11
C VAL A 78 7.01 -2.57 0.55
N ARG A 79 7.41 -2.19 1.77
CA ARG A 79 8.45 -2.90 2.53
C ARG A 79 8.04 -4.34 2.81
N HIS A 80 6.79 -4.56 3.20
CA HIS A 80 6.25 -5.89 3.46
C HIS A 80 6.30 -6.76 2.20
N GLN A 81 5.79 -6.26 1.07
CA GLN A 81 5.85 -6.94 -0.22
C GLN A 81 7.28 -7.37 -0.58
N ARG A 82 8.24 -6.44 -0.45
CA ARG A 82 9.65 -6.69 -0.76
C ARG A 82 10.30 -7.70 0.18
N SER A 83 9.88 -7.75 1.44
CA SER A 83 10.36 -8.73 2.42
C SER A 83 9.87 -10.13 2.05
N THR A 84 8.57 -10.26 1.78
CA THR A 84 7.94 -11.53 1.40
C THR A 84 8.51 -12.07 0.09
N HIS A 85 8.64 -11.21 -0.93
CA HIS A 85 9.31 -11.59 -2.18
C HIS A 85 10.76 -12.04 -1.92
N ARG A 86 11.57 -11.29 -1.17
CA ARG A 86 12.95 -11.70 -0.91
C ARG A 86 13.05 -13.08 -0.25
N ARG A 87 12.15 -13.41 0.68
CA ARG A 87 12.14 -14.71 1.36
C ARG A 87 11.76 -15.86 0.44
N ILE A 88 10.78 -15.66 -0.45
CA ILE A 88 10.36 -16.67 -1.44
C ILE A 88 11.50 -16.97 -2.42
N TRP A 89 12.19 -15.92 -2.90
CA TRP A 89 13.24 -16.06 -3.91
C TRP A 89 14.55 -16.60 -3.31
N ALA A 90 14.89 -16.20 -2.09
CA ALA A 90 15.98 -16.82 -1.33
C ALA A 90 15.73 -18.32 -1.08
N ALA A 91 14.48 -18.71 -0.82
CA ALA A 91 14.11 -20.12 -0.69
C ALA A 91 14.13 -20.90 -2.03
N ALA A 92 13.95 -20.21 -3.15
CA ALA A 92 13.96 -20.80 -4.49
C ALA A 92 15.37 -20.95 -5.11
N GLY A 93 16.43 -20.45 -4.45
CA GLY A 93 17.82 -20.56 -4.94
C GLY A 93 18.12 -19.72 -6.19
N VAL A 94 17.27 -18.73 -6.49
CA VAL A 94 17.46 -17.81 -7.62
C VAL A 94 18.05 -16.51 -7.09
N ASP A 95 19.36 -16.32 -7.25
CA ASP A 95 20.09 -15.12 -6.81
C ASP A 95 19.73 -13.84 -7.58
N ASP A 96 18.95 -13.96 -8.66
CA ASP A 96 18.61 -12.84 -9.53
C ASP A 96 17.38 -12.05 -9.03
N ALA A 97 17.50 -11.48 -7.83
CA ALA A 97 16.52 -10.57 -7.24
C ALA A 97 16.37 -9.23 -7.99
N ARG A 98 17.04 -9.06 -9.14
CA ARG A 98 17.15 -7.81 -9.89
C ARG A 98 16.14 -7.67 -11.03
N GLN A 99 15.48 -8.75 -11.45
CA GLN A 99 14.67 -8.77 -12.69
C GLN A 99 13.15 -8.64 -12.50
N LEU A 100 12.64 -8.66 -11.27
CA LEU A 100 11.21 -8.47 -11.07
C LEU A 100 10.87 -6.97 -11.15
N PRO A 101 9.74 -6.58 -11.77
CA PRO A 101 9.26 -5.19 -11.87
C PRO A 101 8.82 -4.60 -10.51
N VAL A 102 9.56 -4.86 -9.44
CA VAL A 102 9.51 -4.20 -8.12
C VAL A 102 9.68 -2.69 -8.26
N VAL A 103 10.31 -2.23 -9.34
CA VAL A 103 10.46 -0.81 -9.66
C VAL A 103 9.12 -0.09 -9.78
N THR A 104 8.06 -0.73 -10.27
CA THR A 104 6.77 -0.07 -10.52
C THR A 104 6.00 0.28 -9.25
N PRO A 105 5.72 -0.66 -8.31
CA PRO A 105 5.03 -0.32 -7.05
C PRO A 105 5.90 0.56 -6.15
N THR A 106 7.23 0.42 -6.22
CA THR A 106 8.14 1.29 -5.47
C THR A 106 8.11 2.72 -6.02
N ARG A 107 8.21 2.88 -7.34
CA ARG A 107 8.15 4.20 -7.99
C ARG A 107 6.82 4.88 -7.72
N ALA A 108 5.72 4.13 -7.78
CA ALA A 108 4.39 4.62 -7.43
C ALA A 108 4.31 5.08 -5.96
N ALA A 109 4.84 4.30 -5.01
CA ALA A 109 4.86 4.68 -3.60
C ALA A 109 5.79 5.87 -3.31
N THR A 110 6.94 5.97 -3.99
CA THR A 110 7.82 7.14 -3.87
C THR A 110 7.18 8.38 -4.48
N LEU A 111 6.52 8.27 -5.64
CA LEU A 111 5.79 9.38 -6.27
C LEU A 111 4.62 9.84 -5.39
N ALA A 112 3.85 8.90 -4.85
CA ALA A 112 2.76 9.19 -3.92
C ALA A 112 3.27 9.85 -2.62
N GLY A 113 4.41 9.38 -2.08
CA GLY A 113 5.08 10.03 -0.95
C GLY A 113 5.54 11.45 -1.24
N VAL A 114 6.16 11.67 -2.41
CA VAL A 114 6.59 13.01 -2.85
C VAL A 114 5.38 13.93 -3.05
N ALA A 115 4.29 13.44 -3.66
CA ALA A 115 3.06 14.19 -3.85
C ALA A 115 2.40 14.54 -2.51
N ALA A 116 2.39 13.63 -1.53
CA ALA A 116 1.88 13.89 -0.18
C ALA A 116 2.70 14.97 0.55
N ILE A 117 4.03 14.93 0.42
CA ILE A 117 4.93 15.95 0.98
C ILE A 117 4.68 17.31 0.30
N ALA A 118 4.52 17.33 -1.02
CA ALA A 118 4.22 18.56 -1.76
C ALA A 118 2.86 19.14 -1.35
N ALA A 119 1.84 18.30 -1.18
CA ALA A 119 0.52 18.73 -0.71
C ALA A 119 0.57 19.27 0.73
N ALA A 120 1.31 18.61 1.63
CA ALA A 120 1.55 19.11 2.98
C ALA A 120 2.20 20.49 2.97
N ALA A 121 3.25 20.67 2.15
CA ALA A 121 3.93 21.95 2.01
C ALA A 121 3.00 23.04 1.46
N LEU A 122 2.12 22.70 0.52
CA LEU A 122 1.18 23.63 -0.08
C LEU A 122 0.10 24.08 0.92
N VAL A 123 -0.40 23.15 1.74
CA VAL A 123 -1.32 23.46 2.86
C VAL A 123 -0.63 24.38 3.88
N VAL A 124 0.62 24.08 4.26
CA VAL A 124 1.41 24.93 5.17
C VAL A 124 1.57 26.33 4.62
N VAL A 125 1.90 26.47 3.32
CA VAL A 125 2.03 27.78 2.66
C VAL A 125 0.69 28.52 2.65
N HIS A 126 -0.42 27.85 2.37
CA HIS A 126 -1.74 28.48 2.32
C HIS A 126 -2.26 28.92 3.69
N VAL A 127 -1.84 28.25 4.76
CA VAL A 127 -2.19 28.62 6.15
C VAL A 127 -1.31 29.77 6.67
N LEU A 128 -0.10 29.95 6.12
CA LEU A 128 0.85 30.99 6.51
C LEU A 128 0.78 32.28 5.66
N ALA A 129 0.06 32.26 4.54
CA ALA A 129 -0.14 33.38 3.62
C ALA A 129 -1.48 34.08 3.89
#